data_AF-A0A1M5XM48-F1
#
_entry.id   AF-A0A1M5XM48-F1
#
_cell.length_a   1.000
_cell.length_b   1.000
_cell.length_c   1.000
_cell.angle_alpha   90.00
_cell.angle_beta   90.00
_cell.angle_gamma   90.00
#
_symmetry.space_group_name_H-M   'P 1'
#
loop_
_entity.id
_entity.type
_entity.pdbx_description
1 polymer ?
#
loop_
_entity_poly.entity_id
_entity_poly.type
_entity_poly.pdbx_seq_one_letter_code
_entity_poly.pdbx_strand_id
1 'polypeptide(L)'
;MKDTRVINPSDIRLFYFGSKDVLSNTEEKELRRNKLLRAMILSNCEHIPISLYMRLPNGETLETESDVIDYADDFVILKGGISIPVWTIFDVDA
;
A
#
# COMPACT_ATOMS: atom_id res chain seq x y z
N MET A 1 -15.38 5.12 11.75
CA MET A 1 -14.27 5.26 10.78
C MET A 1 -13.08 5.79 11.55
N LYS A 2 -11.97 5.05 11.65
CA LYS A 2 -10.73 5.62 12.18
C LYS A 2 -10.26 6.70 11.19
N ASP A 3 -9.82 7.85 11.68
CA ASP A 3 -9.27 8.91 10.84
C ASP A 3 -8.09 8.36 10.04
N THR A 4 -8.23 8.35 8.70
CA THR A 4 -7.15 8.03 7.77
C THR A 4 -6.54 9.33 7.29
N ARG A 5 -5.23 9.47 7.46
CA ARG A 5 -4.50 10.65 7.02
C ARG A 5 -4.07 10.48 5.57
N VAL A 6 -4.58 11.34 4.70
CA VAL A 6 -4.14 11.42 3.30
C VAL A 6 -2.77 12.09 3.24
N ILE A 7 -1.83 11.47 2.52
CA ILE A 7 -0.46 11.96 2.33
C ILE A 7 -0.07 11.93 0.85
N ASN A 8 0.88 12.78 0.46
CA ASN A 8 1.50 12.64 -0.86
C ASN A 8 2.37 11.38 -0.90
N PRO A 9 2.49 10.70 -2.06
CA PRO A 9 3.34 9.52 -2.16
C PRO A 9 4.79 9.80 -1.74
N SER A 10 5.31 10.99 -2.07
CA SER A 10 6.66 11.45 -1.70
C SER A 10 6.95 11.43 -0.21
N ASP A 11 5.90 11.58 0.62
CA ASP A 11 6.00 11.74 2.06
C ASP A 11 6.12 10.39 2.77
N ILE A 12 5.87 9.26 2.07
CA ILE A 12 6.03 7.90 2.61
C ILE A 12 7.41 7.70 3.25
N ARG A 13 8.45 8.30 2.67
CA ARG A 13 9.84 8.23 3.17
C ARG A 13 10.05 8.86 4.54
N LEU A 14 9.11 9.69 5.00
CA LEU A 14 9.15 10.36 6.30
C LEU A 14 8.61 9.49 7.42
N PHE A 15 7.98 8.35 7.10
CA PHE A 15 7.34 7.48 8.07
C PHE A 15 8.17 6.24 8.37
N TYR A 16 8.08 5.80 9.62
CA TYR A 16 8.69 4.55 10.06
C TYR A 16 7.67 3.41 9.99
N PHE A 17 7.99 2.40 9.21
CA PHE A 17 7.22 1.16 9.12
C PHE A 17 7.80 0.09 10.04
N GLY A 18 6.95 -0.52 10.86
CA GLY A 18 7.36 -1.65 11.71
C GLY A 18 7.64 -2.89 10.87
N SER A 19 8.30 -3.90 11.44
CA SER A 19 8.61 -5.17 10.76
C SER A 19 7.51 -6.23 10.85
N LYS A 20 6.44 -5.97 11.63
CA LYS A 20 5.32 -6.91 11.80
C LYS A 20 4.24 -6.61 10.77
N ASP A 21 3.64 -7.67 10.24
CA ASP A 21 2.48 -7.55 9.39
C ASP A 21 1.29 -6.95 10.15
N VAL A 22 0.68 -5.94 9.56
CA VAL A 22 -0.47 -5.22 10.12
C VAL A 22 -1.76 -6.04 10.02
N LEU A 23 -1.76 -7.09 9.19
CA LEU A 23 -2.82 -8.09 9.08
C LEU A 23 -2.43 -9.34 9.89
N SER A 24 -3.38 -9.85 10.66
CA SER A 24 -3.18 -11.05 11.49
C SER A 24 -3.71 -12.32 10.84
N ASN A 25 -4.74 -12.22 9.99
CA ASN A 25 -5.36 -13.35 9.32
C ASN A 25 -4.70 -13.65 7.96
N THR A 26 -4.52 -14.93 7.64
CA THR A 26 -4.03 -15.39 6.35
C THR A 26 -4.96 -14.99 5.21
N GLU A 27 -6.28 -15.05 5.39
CA GLU A 27 -7.23 -14.71 4.32
C GLU A 27 -7.14 -13.23 3.93
N GLU A 28 -6.95 -12.34 4.90
CA GLU A 28 -6.77 -10.90 4.64
C GLU A 28 -5.45 -10.64 3.90
N LYS A 29 -4.39 -11.39 4.21
CA LYS A 29 -3.10 -11.30 3.50
C LYS A 29 -3.20 -11.77 2.06
N GLU A 30 -3.91 -12.87 1.82
CA GLU A 30 -4.18 -13.37 0.47
C GLU A 30 -5.06 -12.38 -0.32
N LEU A 31 -6.07 -11.80 0.34
CA LEU A 31 -6.88 -10.75 -0.28
C LEU A 31 -6.05 -9.53 -0.66
N ARG A 32 -5.17 -9.06 0.24
CA ARG A 32 -4.22 -7.97 -0.04
C ARG A 32 -3.33 -8.30 -1.23
N ARG A 33 -2.75 -9.51 -1.27
CA ARG A 33 -1.92 -9.98 -2.40
C ARG A 33 -2.68 -9.91 -3.73
N ASN A 34 -3.92 -10.42 -3.76
CA ASN A 34 -4.76 -10.38 -4.94
C ASN A 34 -5.14 -8.95 -5.36
N LYS A 35 -5.46 -8.08 -4.39
CA LYS A 35 -5.76 -6.66 -4.64
C LYS A 35 -4.53 -5.92 -5.18
N LEU A 36 -3.34 -6.14 -4.63
CA LEU A 36 -2.09 -5.55 -5.11
C LEU A 36 -1.75 -5.98 -6.54
N LEU A 37 -1.89 -7.28 -6.84
CA LEU A 37 -1.68 -7.79 -8.20
C LEU A 37 -2.65 -7.13 -9.19
N ARG A 38 -3.94 -7.05 -8.83
CA ARG A 38 -4.96 -6.37 -9.64
C ARG A 38 -4.65 -4.88 -9.82
N ALA A 39 -4.26 -4.20 -8.75
CA ALA A 39 -3.92 -2.79 -8.76
C ALA A 39 -2.72 -2.49 -9.68
N MET A 40 -1.66 -3.31 -9.63
CA MET A 40 -0.52 -3.20 -10.55
C MET A 40 -0.96 -3.34 -12.01
N ILE A 41 -1.81 -4.32 -12.33
CA ILE A 41 -2.32 -4.52 -13.69
C ILE A 41 -3.16 -3.31 -14.13
N LEU A 42 -4.11 -2.86 -13.31
CA LEU A 42 -4.98 -1.72 -13.63
C LEU A 42 -4.17 -0.43 -13.80
N SER A 43 -3.21 -0.17 -12.91
CA SER A 43 -2.39 1.04 -12.99
C SER A 43 -1.52 1.06 -14.25
N ASN A 44 -0.91 -0.08 -14.59
CA ASN A 44 -0.03 -0.16 -15.76
C ASN A 44 -0.78 -0.25 -17.10
N CYS A 45 -1.93 -0.94 -17.16
CA CYS A 45 -2.69 -1.12 -18.40
C CYS A 45 -3.71 -0.01 -18.66
N GLU A 46 -4.39 0.47 -17.61
CA GLU A 46 -5.51 1.39 -17.72
C GLU A 46 -5.17 2.80 -17.22
N HIS A 47 -3.95 3.02 -16.72
CA HIS A 47 -3.48 4.31 -16.17
C HIS A 47 -4.38 4.83 -15.04
N ILE A 48 -4.95 3.90 -14.25
CA ILE A 48 -5.79 4.21 -13.10
C ILE A 48 -4.88 4.39 -11.86
N PRO A 49 -4.95 5.54 -11.17
CA PRO A 49 -4.30 5.72 -9.88
C PRO A 49 -4.88 4.78 -8.82
N ILE A 50 -4.05 4.26 -7.93
CA ILE A 50 -4.44 3.28 -6.92
C ILE A 50 -4.34 3.91 -5.54
N SER A 51 -5.39 3.76 -4.73
CA SER A 51 -5.37 4.09 -3.31
C SER A 51 -4.75 2.96 -2.50
N LEU A 52 -3.72 3.29 -1.73
CA LEU A 52 -3.02 2.37 -0.83
C LEU A 52 -3.21 2.79 0.61
N TYR A 53 -3.68 1.85 1.44
CA TYR A 53 -3.95 2.08 2.84
C TYR A 53 -2.91 1.37 3.72
N MET A 54 -2.16 2.15 4.48
CA MET A 54 -1.05 1.69 5.32
C MET A 54 -1.32 1.94 6.80
N ARG A 55 -0.75 1.11 7.67
CA ARG A 55 -0.79 1.31 9.12
C ARG A 55 0.60 1.44 9.71
N LEU A 56 0.81 2.50 10.49
CA LEU A 56 2.05 2.74 11.22
C LEU A 56 2.07 1.99 12.56
N PRO A 57 3.25 1.78 13.17
CA PRO A 57 3.35 1.10 14.48
C PRO A 57 2.59 1.79 15.62
N ASN A 58 2.38 3.10 15.54
CA ASN A 58 1.59 3.88 16.50
C ASN A 58 0.07 3.70 16.30
N GLY A 59 -0.36 2.95 15.29
CA GLY A 59 -1.77 2.72 14.96
C GLY A 59 -2.39 3.77 14.03
N GLU A 60 -1.65 4.80 13.63
CA GLU A 60 -2.07 5.78 12.61
C GLU A 60 -2.27 5.08 11.26
N THR A 61 -3.30 5.50 10.55
CA THR A 61 -3.65 5.00 9.22
C THR A 61 -3.29 6.07 8.20
N LEU A 62 -2.56 5.69 7.16
CA LEU A 62 -2.18 6.56 6.05
C LEU A 62 -2.87 6.09 4.77
N GLU A 63 -3.25 7.04 3.93
CA GLU A 63 -3.72 6.81 2.56
C GLU A 63 -2.85 7.60 1.59
N THR A 64 -2.49 6.96 0.48
CA THR A 64 -1.87 7.65 -0.65
C THR A 64 -2.42 7.11 -1.95
N GLU A 65 -2.54 7.98 -2.95
CA GLU A 65 -2.98 7.62 -4.29
C GLU A 65 -1.78 7.72 -5.24
N SER A 66 -1.48 6.65 -5.98
CA SER A 66 -0.35 6.66 -6.91
C SER A 66 -0.43 5.56 -7.97
N ASP A 67 0.38 5.70 -9.02
CA ASP A 67 0.59 4.64 -9.99
C ASP A 67 1.46 3.53 -9.37
N VAL A 68 0.96 2.30 -9.36
CA VAL A 68 1.70 1.11 -8.91
C VAL A 68 2.50 0.57 -10.09
N ILE A 69 3.82 0.72 -10.04
CA ILE A 69 4.72 0.29 -11.11
C ILE A 69 5.00 -1.20 -11.01
N ASP A 70 5.27 -1.68 -9.80
CA ASP A 70 5.68 -3.06 -9.56
C ASP A 70 5.16 -3.56 -8.21
N TYR A 71 4.93 -4.86 -8.16
CA TYR A 71 4.63 -5.60 -6.94
C TYR A 71 5.56 -6.83 -6.88
N ALA A 72 6.61 -6.70 -6.08
CA ALA A 72 7.45 -7.82 -5.66
C ALA A 72 6.93 -8.33 -4.31
N ASP A 73 7.05 -9.63 -4.01
CA ASP A 73 6.40 -10.27 -2.84
C ASP A 73 6.54 -9.46 -1.53
N ASP A 74 7.70 -8.82 -1.31
CA ASP A 74 8.00 -8.03 -0.11
C ASP A 74 7.69 -6.52 -0.22
N PHE A 75 7.62 -5.96 -1.44
CA PHE A 75 7.50 -4.51 -1.66
C PHE A 75 6.60 -4.14 -2.85
N VAL A 76 5.82 -3.07 -2.66
CA VAL A 76 5.14 -2.35 -3.74
C VAL A 76 5.99 -1.16 -4.14
N ILE A 77 6.23 -0.98 -5.44
CA ILE A 77 6.98 0.15 -5.98
C ILE A 77 6.00 1.10 -6.66
N LEU A 78 5.93 2.34 -6.15
CA LEU A 78 5.17 3.41 -6.76
C LEU A 78 6.02 4.21 -7.74
N LYS A 79 5.33 4.93 -8.62
CA LYS A 79 5.95 5.94 -9.47
C LYS A 79 6.74 6.97 -8.67
N GLY A 80 7.93 7.29 -9.18
CA GLY A 80 8.93 8.07 -8.44
C GLY A 80 9.86 7.21 -7.57
N GLY A 81 9.83 5.88 -7.71
CA GLY A 81 10.78 4.96 -7.08
C GLY A 81 10.55 4.77 -5.58
N ILE A 82 9.30 4.88 -5.13
CA ILE A 82 8.94 4.81 -3.71
C ILE A 82 8.56 3.37 -3.37
N SER A 83 9.32 2.73 -2.50
CA SER A 83 9.07 1.37 -2.04
C SER A 83 8.26 1.35 -0.75
N ILE A 84 7.15 0.63 -0.74
CA ILE A 84 6.31 0.40 0.44
C ILE A 84 6.39 -1.08 0.80
N PRO A 85 6.74 -1.44 2.04
CA PRO A 85 6.73 -2.84 2.44
C PRO A 85 5.30 -3.39 2.47
N VAL A 86 5.09 -4.57 1.89
CA VAL A 86 3.75 -5.15 1.71
C VAL A 86 3.04 -5.39 3.04
N TRP A 87 3.79 -5.75 4.08
CA TRP A 87 3.28 -6.03 5.42
C TRP A 87 2.75 -4.80 6.16
N THR A 88 2.91 -3.58 5.62
CA THR A 88 2.37 -2.34 6.20
C THR A 88 1.04 -1.93 5.58
N ILE A 89 0.75 -2.47 4.40
CA ILE A 89 -0.47 -2.24 3.63
C ILE A 89 -1.53 -3.17 4.22
N PHE A 90 -2.67 -2.62 4.63
CA PHE A 90 -3.80 -3.41 5.10
C PHE A 90 -4.96 -3.44 4.10
N ASP A 91 -5.00 -2.49 3.15
CA ASP A 91 -5.97 -2.52 2.07
C ASP A 91 -5.50 -1.74 0.82
N VAL A 92 -6.16 -2.00 -0.31
CA VAL A 92 -5.90 -1.37 -1.61
C VAL A 92 -7.23 -1.23 -2.36
N ASP A 93 -7.50 -0.05 -2.91
CA ASP A 93 -8.66 0.20 -3.75
C ASP A 93 -8.25 0.88 -5.06
N ALA A 94 -8.95 0.52 -6.13
CA ALA A 94 -8.71 0.93 -7.52
C ALA A 94 -10.02 1.36 -8.16
#